data_AF-B5W9S1-F1
#
_entry.id   AF-B5W9S1-F1
#
_cell.length_a   1.000
_cell.length_b   1.000
_cell.length_c   1.000
_cell.angle_alpha   90.00
_cell.angle_beta   90.00
_cell.angle_gamma   90.00
#
_symmetry.space_group_name_H-M   'P 1'
#
loop_
_entity.id
_entity.type
_entity.pdbx_description
1 polymer ?
#
loop_
_entity_poly.entity_id
_entity_poly.type
_entity_poly.pdbx_seq_one_letter_code
_entity_poly.pdbx_strand_id
1 'polypeptide(L)'
;FQDNGGKLLQVILVTGLQIIPGREGNDAKDADGNEFELKSVNIALTKSFSTHHHINPRIIDKYRQVDWIFAVYRGINLLYIYKLTSSDLEYFYRKWEEQWYSKGGKDINNPKIPLKYVIEHGQLLYSIDS
;
A
#
# COMPACT_ATOMS: atom_id res chain seq x y z
N PHE A 1 -6.26 22.58 -4.79
CA PHE A 1 -5.54 21.29 -4.72
C PHE A 1 -6.00 20.53 -3.48
N GLN A 2 -6.96 19.61 -3.61
CA GLN A 2 -7.36 18.71 -2.52
C GLN A 2 -6.75 17.32 -2.73
N ASP A 3 -6.50 16.62 -1.62
CA ASP A 3 -6.11 15.20 -1.48
C ASP A 3 -5.00 14.69 -2.40
N ASN A 4 -3.73 14.98 -2.07
CA ASN A 4 -2.54 14.32 -2.62
C ASN A 4 -2.52 14.09 -4.16
N GLY A 5 -3.37 14.79 -4.95
CA GLY A 5 -3.61 14.43 -6.35
C GLY A 5 -2.36 14.58 -7.20
N GLY A 6 -1.54 15.59 -6.91
CA GLY A 6 -0.22 15.76 -7.53
C GLY A 6 0.78 14.65 -7.16
N LYS A 7 0.69 14.08 -5.96
CA LYS A 7 1.52 12.94 -5.55
C LYS A 7 1.09 11.67 -6.26
N LEU A 8 -0.21 11.38 -6.27
CA LEU A 8 -0.78 10.24 -6.99
C LEU A 8 -0.43 10.29 -8.47
N LEU A 9 -0.53 11.46 -9.10
CA LEU A 9 -0.13 11.68 -10.49
C LEU A 9 1.33 11.31 -10.75
N GLN A 10 2.25 11.67 -9.85
CA GLN A 10 3.67 11.27 -10.00
C GLN A 10 3.83 9.75 -9.99
N VAL A 11 3.11 9.03 -9.13
CA VAL A 11 3.21 7.56 -9.05
C VAL A 11 2.75 6.92 -10.35
N ILE A 12 1.57 7.29 -10.84
CA ILE A 12 1.01 6.67 -12.05
C ILE A 12 1.82 6.98 -13.31
N LEU A 13 2.43 8.17 -13.41
CA LEU A 13 3.31 8.51 -14.53
C LEU A 13 4.60 7.69 -14.51
N VAL A 14 5.15 7.41 -13.32
CA VAL A 14 6.39 6.61 -13.18
C VAL A 14 6.13 5.12 -13.40
N THR A 15 5.02 4.60 -12.89
CA THR A 15 4.72 3.15 -12.96
C THR A 15 3.93 2.73 -14.20
N GLY A 16 3.34 3.68 -14.94
CA GLY A 16 2.43 3.40 -16.05
C GLY A 16 1.07 2.86 -15.62
N LEU A 17 0.75 2.90 -14.31
CA LEU A 17 -0.53 2.44 -13.78
C LEU A 17 -1.68 3.38 -14.13
N GLN A 18 -2.90 2.84 -14.16
CA GLN A 18 -4.13 3.58 -14.36
C GLN A 18 -4.99 3.50 -13.10
N ILE A 19 -5.46 4.66 -12.60
CA ILE A 19 -6.34 4.70 -11.43
C ILE A 19 -7.69 4.08 -11.77
N ILE A 20 -8.17 3.21 -10.88
CA ILE A 20 -9.52 2.66 -10.95
C ILE A 20 -10.49 3.65 -10.28
N PRO A 21 -11.51 4.17 -10.98
CA PRO A 21 -12.47 5.10 -10.39
C PRO A 21 -13.40 4.36 -9.41
N GLY A 22 -13.47 4.85 -8.17
CA GLY A 22 -14.34 4.29 -7.13
C GLY A 22 -13.65 4.25 -5.77
N ARG A 23 -14.42 3.98 -4.70
CA ARG A 23 -13.89 3.83 -3.34
C ARG A 23 -13.91 2.40 -2.80
N GLU A 24 -14.52 1.45 -3.53
CA GLU A 24 -14.83 0.10 -3.01
C GLU A 24 -13.94 -1.03 -3.56
N GLY A 25 -12.91 -0.70 -4.34
CA GLY A 25 -12.00 -1.65 -4.98
C GLY A 25 -10.52 -1.30 -4.78
N ASN A 26 -9.67 -1.99 -5.52
CA ASN A 26 -8.23 -1.72 -5.57
C ASN A 26 -7.96 -0.36 -6.24
N ASP A 27 -6.81 0.23 -5.95
CA ASP A 27 -6.55 1.64 -6.28
C ASP A 27 -6.16 1.87 -7.75
N ALA A 28 -5.48 0.90 -8.36
CA ALA A 28 -4.97 1.03 -9.72
C ALA A 28 -4.84 -0.31 -10.46
N LYS A 29 -4.64 -0.25 -11.77
CA LYS A 29 -4.32 -1.41 -12.63
C LYS A 29 -3.22 -1.11 -13.64
N ASP A 30 -2.51 -2.15 -14.08
CA ASP A 30 -1.56 -2.04 -15.19
C ASP A 30 -2.23 -2.28 -16.56
N ALA A 31 -1.42 -2.30 -17.63
CA ALA A 31 -1.88 -2.51 -19.00
C ALA A 31 -2.38 -3.93 -19.26
N ASP A 32 -1.90 -4.92 -18.49
CA ASP A 32 -2.32 -6.32 -18.57
C ASP A 32 -3.60 -6.59 -17.76
N GLY A 33 -4.05 -5.61 -16.98
CA GLY A 33 -5.27 -5.67 -16.18
C GLY A 33 -5.03 -6.18 -14.76
N ASN A 34 -3.79 -6.35 -14.32
CA ASN A 34 -3.50 -6.69 -12.93
C ASN A 34 -3.84 -5.49 -12.04
N GLU A 35 -4.55 -5.73 -10.93
CA GLU A 35 -4.94 -4.70 -9.99
C GLU A 35 -3.94 -4.59 -8.82
N PHE A 36 -3.84 -3.39 -8.25
CA PHE A 36 -2.88 -3.05 -7.20
C PHE A 36 -3.51 -2.19 -6.12
N GLU A 37 -3.10 -2.42 -4.87
CA GLU A 37 -3.32 -1.47 -3.77
C GLU A 37 -2.20 -0.42 -3.77
N LEU A 38 -2.54 0.86 -3.61
CA LEU A 38 -1.59 1.97 -3.54
C LEU A 38 -1.54 2.56 -2.13
N LYS A 39 -0.35 2.59 -1.53
CA LYS A 39 -0.08 3.33 -0.29
C LYS A 39 1.04 4.33 -0.46
N SER A 40 0.92 5.46 0.21
CA SER A 40 1.98 6.47 0.25
C SER A 40 2.31 6.90 1.67
N VAL A 41 3.56 7.33 1.86
CA VAL A 41 4.02 7.89 3.14
C VAL A 41 4.85 9.14 2.90
N ASN A 42 4.70 10.13 3.77
CA ASN A 42 5.63 11.25 3.87
C ASN A 42 6.59 11.02 5.05
N ILE A 43 7.86 10.75 4.75
CA ILE A 43 8.87 10.41 5.75
C ILE A 43 9.24 11.56 6.68
N ALA A 44 8.87 12.79 6.33
CA ALA A 44 8.98 13.94 7.23
C ALA A 44 7.94 13.89 8.37
N LEU A 45 6.88 13.09 8.23
CA LEU A 45 5.78 13.00 9.18
C LEU A 45 5.69 11.64 9.87
N THR A 46 5.90 10.54 9.14
CA THR A 46 5.82 9.19 9.69
C THR A 46 6.65 8.21 8.86
N LYS A 47 7.05 7.10 9.48
CA LYS A 47 7.81 6.01 8.84
C LYS A 47 6.96 4.74 8.70
N SER A 48 5.65 4.88 8.61
CA SER A 48 4.73 3.76 8.54
C SER A 48 3.51 4.08 7.68
N PHE A 49 3.13 3.11 6.85
CA PHE A 49 1.96 3.18 5.98
C PHE A 49 0.70 2.81 6.77
N SER A 50 -0.37 3.57 6.55
CA SER A 50 -1.73 3.18 6.96
C SER A 50 -2.29 2.09 6.05
N THR A 51 -3.29 1.35 6.54
CA THR A 51 -3.98 0.30 5.79
C THR A 51 -5.48 0.62 5.71
N HIS A 52 -6.32 -0.05 6.50
CA HIS A 52 -7.76 0.12 6.56
C HIS A 52 -8.22 0.33 8.01
N HIS A 53 -9.26 1.14 8.24
CA HIS A 53 -9.80 1.40 9.58
C HIS A 53 -10.62 0.24 10.16
N HIS A 54 -10.99 -0.71 9.31
CA HIS A 54 -11.83 -1.86 9.63
C HIS A 54 -11.20 -3.13 9.04
N ILE A 55 -10.02 -3.52 9.53
CA ILE A 55 -9.37 -4.76 9.07
C ILE A 55 -10.11 -5.96 9.71
N ASN A 56 -10.54 -6.87 8.84
CA ASN A 56 -11.22 -8.13 9.15
C ASN A 56 -10.88 -9.18 8.07
N PRO A 57 -11.24 -10.46 8.25
CA PRO A 57 -10.86 -11.52 7.31
C PRO A 57 -11.24 -11.23 5.85
N ARG A 58 -12.43 -10.66 5.60
CA ARG A 58 -12.87 -10.28 4.25
C ARG A 58 -11.94 -9.25 3.58
N ILE A 59 -11.43 -8.27 4.33
CA ILE A 59 -10.47 -7.30 3.78
C ILE A 59 -9.10 -7.95 3.55
N ILE A 60 -8.68 -8.83 4.46
CA ILE A 60 -7.41 -9.55 4.35
C ILE A 60 -7.42 -10.47 3.11
N ASP A 61 -8.51 -11.18 2.87
CA ASP A 61 -8.67 -12.02 1.69
C ASP A 61 -8.58 -11.23 0.39
N LYS A 62 -9.14 -10.01 0.35
CA LYS A 62 -8.97 -9.09 -0.79
C LYS A 62 -7.51 -8.70 -0.96
N TYR A 63 -6.83 -8.34 0.13
CA TYR A 63 -5.42 -7.93 0.09
C TYR A 63 -4.48 -9.02 -0.42
N ARG A 64 -4.80 -10.30 -0.20
CA ARG A 64 -4.02 -11.43 -0.74
C ARG A 64 -4.15 -11.60 -2.26
N GLN A 65 -5.14 -11.00 -2.90
CA GLN A 65 -5.37 -11.15 -4.35
C GLN A 65 -4.58 -10.16 -5.19
N VAL A 66 -3.94 -9.16 -4.58
CA VAL A 66 -3.26 -8.07 -5.30
C VAL A 66 -1.90 -7.75 -4.74
N ASP A 67 -1.03 -7.27 -5.62
CA ASP A 67 0.25 -6.70 -5.22
C ASP A 67 0.06 -5.26 -4.73
N TRP A 68 1.01 -4.80 -3.93
CA TRP A 68 0.96 -3.46 -3.33
C TRP A 68 2.09 -2.59 -3.85
N ILE A 69 1.75 -1.34 -4.12
CA ILE A 69 2.68 -0.30 -4.52
C ILE A 69 2.80 0.73 -3.39
N PHE A 70 4.03 0.90 -2.92
CA PHE A 70 4.38 1.79 -1.82
C PHE A 70 5.20 2.97 -2.32
N ALA A 71 4.59 4.16 -2.29
CA ALA A 71 5.23 5.42 -2.69
C ALA A 71 5.78 6.17 -1.47
N VAL A 72 7.07 6.53 -1.52
CA VAL A 72 7.77 7.19 -0.43
C VAL A 72 8.08 8.63 -0.82
N TYR A 73 7.59 9.58 -0.03
CA TYR A 73 7.78 11.01 -0.25
C TYR A 73 8.54 11.67 0.88
N ARG A 74 9.22 12.78 0.58
CA ARG A 74 9.56 13.83 1.56
C ARG A 74 8.92 15.14 1.11
N GLY A 75 7.93 15.60 1.86
CA GLY A 75 7.11 16.74 1.43
C GLY A 75 6.28 16.39 0.19
N ILE A 76 6.59 17.04 -0.94
CA ILE A 76 5.98 16.77 -2.26
C ILE A 76 6.89 15.97 -3.20
N ASN A 77 8.13 15.70 -2.78
CA ASN A 77 9.14 15.04 -3.61
C ASN A 77 8.99 13.52 -3.47
N LEU A 78 8.70 12.84 -4.58
CA LEU A 78 8.73 11.38 -4.67
C LEU A 78 10.18 10.91 -4.62
N LEU A 79 10.50 10.07 -3.64
CA LEU A 79 11.85 9.53 -3.42
C LEU A 79 11.99 8.12 -3.98
N TYR A 80 11.03 7.24 -3.65
CA TYR A 80 11.08 5.84 -4.00
C TYR A 80 9.69 5.28 -4.29
N ILE A 81 9.63 4.26 -5.15
CA ILE A 81 8.47 3.39 -5.30
C ILE A 81 8.93 1.94 -5.11
N TYR A 82 8.27 1.22 -4.22
CA TYR A 82 8.48 -0.21 -4.01
C TYR A 82 7.22 -0.99 -4.38
N LYS A 83 7.41 -2.18 -4.94
CA LYS A 83 6.37 -3.18 -5.13
C LYS A 83 6.60 -4.34 -4.16
N LEU A 84 5.55 -4.75 -3.45
CA LEU A 84 5.53 -5.98 -2.67
C LEU A 84 4.42 -6.87 -3.20
N THR A 85 4.70 -8.16 -3.34
CA THR A 85 3.70 -9.16 -3.68
C THR A 85 2.83 -9.51 -2.49
N SER A 86 1.70 -10.18 -2.72
CA SER A 86 0.88 -10.72 -1.63
C SER A 86 1.67 -11.65 -0.70
N SER A 87 2.63 -12.41 -1.25
CA SER A 87 3.50 -13.31 -0.48
C SER A 87 4.45 -12.54 0.44
N ASP A 88 4.99 -11.40 -0.02
CA ASP A 88 5.86 -10.54 0.80
C ASP A 88 5.12 -9.91 1.98
N LEU A 89 3.79 -9.78 1.89
CA LEU A 89 2.92 -9.19 2.92
C LEU A 89 2.22 -10.23 3.81
N GLU A 90 2.32 -11.52 3.52
CA GLU A 90 1.60 -12.60 4.23
C GLU A 90 1.89 -12.62 5.74
N TYR A 91 3.10 -12.21 6.15
CA TYR A 91 3.44 -12.03 7.56
C TYR A 91 2.46 -11.09 8.29
N PHE A 92 2.07 -9.97 7.66
CA PHE A 92 1.11 -9.04 8.25
C PHE A 92 -0.31 -9.57 8.22
N TYR A 93 -0.70 -10.23 7.13
CA TYR A 93 -2.03 -10.80 6.97
C TYR A 93 -2.33 -11.82 8.07
N ARG A 94 -1.44 -12.79 8.26
CA ARG A 94 -1.55 -13.78 9.34
C ARG A 94 -1.62 -13.14 10.71
N LYS A 95 -0.73 -12.18 10.98
CA LYS A 95 -0.70 -11.45 12.24
C LYS A 95 -2.01 -10.73 12.53
N TRP A 96 -2.64 -10.13 11.51
CA TRP A 96 -3.92 -9.44 11.66
C TRP A 96 -5.08 -10.42 11.81
N GLU A 97 -5.09 -11.55 11.10
CA GLU A 97 -6.10 -12.59 11.29
C GLU A 97 -6.05 -13.17 12.71
N GLU A 98 -4.87 -13.57 13.17
CA GLU A 98 -4.64 -14.08 14.53
C GLU A 98 -5.09 -13.05 15.58
N GLN A 99 -4.79 -11.76 15.35
CA GLN A 99 -5.25 -10.68 16.23
C GLN A 99 -6.77 -10.50 16.21
N TRP A 100 -7.42 -10.62 15.05
CA TRP A 100 -8.86 -10.48 14.92
C TRP A 100 -9.60 -11.61 15.64
N TYR A 101 -9.16 -12.87 15.44
CA TYR A 101 -9.73 -14.03 16.12
C TYR A 101 -9.50 -13.99 17.63
N SER A 102 -8.29 -13.65 18.09
CA SER A 102 -7.98 -13.56 19.53
C SER A 102 -8.77 -12.46 20.25
N LYS A 103 -9.27 -11.46 19.53
CA LYS A 103 -10.13 -10.40 20.06
C LYS A 103 -11.63 -10.68 19.90
N GLY A 104 -12.01 -11.91 19.56
CA GLY A 104 -13.42 -12.30 19.45
C GLY A 104 -14.13 -11.70 18.24
N GLY A 105 -13.41 -11.48 17.14
CA GLY A 105 -13.99 -10.97 15.90
C GLY A 105 -14.10 -9.45 15.83
N LYS A 106 -13.28 -8.72 16.60
CA LYS A 106 -13.26 -7.25 16.59
C LYS A 106 -12.30 -6.72 15.53
N ASP A 107 -12.83 -5.86 14.65
CA ASP A 107 -12.05 -5.16 13.63
C ASP A 107 -10.80 -4.46 14.20
N ILE A 108 -9.71 -4.57 13.44
CA ILE A 108 -8.44 -3.94 13.79
C ILE A 108 -8.38 -2.57 13.13
N ASN A 109 -8.22 -1.52 13.94
CA ASN A 109 -8.22 -0.15 13.46
C ASN A 109 -6.84 0.25 12.94
N ASN A 110 -6.72 0.38 11.61
CA ASN A 110 -5.59 0.98 10.89
C ASN A 110 -4.21 0.45 11.34
N PRO A 111 -4.00 -0.88 11.32
CA PRO A 111 -2.69 -1.43 11.59
C PRO A 111 -1.68 -0.91 10.56
N LYS A 112 -0.42 -0.80 10.99
CA LYS A 112 0.62 -0.12 10.22
C LYS A 112 1.61 -1.10 9.61
N ILE A 113 2.07 -0.78 8.40
CA ILE A 113 3.20 -1.46 7.77
C ILE A 113 4.43 -0.52 7.87
N PRO A 114 5.52 -0.92 8.54
CA PRO A 114 6.71 -0.09 8.67
C PRO A 114 7.43 0.11 7.32
N LEU A 115 7.92 1.32 7.06
CA LEU A 115 8.72 1.62 5.86
C LEU A 115 9.98 0.73 5.78
N LYS A 116 10.60 0.43 6.92
CA LYS A 116 11.77 -0.46 6.97
C LYS A 116 11.49 -1.82 6.33
N TYR A 117 10.34 -2.41 6.65
CA TYR A 117 9.93 -3.70 6.07
C TYR A 117 9.75 -3.60 4.55
N VAL A 118 9.09 -2.53 4.08
CA VAL A 118 8.89 -2.29 2.63
C VAL A 118 10.22 -2.19 1.89
N ILE A 119 11.22 -1.53 2.48
CA ILE A 119 12.56 -1.41 1.88
C ILE A 119 13.30 -2.76 1.88
N GLU A 120 13.18 -3.54 2.97
CA GLU A 120 13.90 -4.81 3.12
C GLU A 120 13.33 -5.94 2.25
N HIS A 121 12.03 -5.92 1.98
CA HIS A 121 11.31 -7.01 1.30
C HIS A 121 10.75 -6.63 -0.07
N GLY A 122 10.71 -5.35 -0.43
CA GLY A 122 10.11 -4.87 -1.66
C GLY A 122 11.07 -4.85 -2.85
N GLN A 123 10.51 -5.04 -4.05
CA GLN A 123 11.18 -4.74 -5.30
C GLN A 123 11.18 -3.22 -5.52
N LEU A 124 12.36 -2.61 -5.66
CA LEU A 124 12.49 -1.21 -6.03
C LEU A 124 12.06 -1.00 -7.50
N LEU A 125 11.06 -0.15 -7.72
CA LEU A 125 10.60 0.23 -9.06
C LEU A 125 11.12 1.60 -9.50
N TYR A 126 11.36 2.50 -8.55
CA TYR A 126 11.85 3.85 -8.81
C TYR A 126 12.69 4.35 -7.63
N SER A 127 13.78 5.05 -7.93
CA SER A 127 14.53 5.87 -6.98
C SER A 127 14.91 7.19 -7.63
N ILE A 128 14.92 8.27 -6.84
CA ILE A 128 15.40 9.58 -7.27
C ILE A 128 16.88 9.60 -7.68
N ASP A 129 17.67 8.61 -7.26
CA ASP A 129 19.08 8.46 -7.60
C ASP A 129 19.31 7.61 -8.87
N SER A 130 18.24 7.21 -9.57
CA SER A 130 18.28 6.37 -10.79
C SER A 130 18.41 7.17 -12.07
#